data_AF-A0A1B6III0-F1
#
_entry.id   AF-A0A1B6III0-F1
#
_cell.length_a   1.000
_cell.length_b   1.000
_cell.length_c   1.000
_cell.angle_alpha   90.00
_cell.angle_beta   90.00
_cell.angle_gamma   90.00
#
_symmetry.space_group_name_H-M   'P 1'
#
loop_
_entity.id
_entity.type
_entity.pdbx_description
1 polymer ?
#
loop_
_entity_poly.entity_id
_entity_poly.type
_entity_poly.pdbx_seq_one_letter_code
_entity_poly.pdbx_strand_id
1 'polypeptide(L)'
;SQANHSPLRENGAIHHLVRLLMRAFQDTQRQRSSVASSGSQPSNVYADGVRMEEIVEGTVGALHILARESQNRTIIRQQNVIPIFVQLLFSEIENIQRVAAGVLCELATDKEGAEMIEQEGATAPLTELLHSRNEGVATYAAAVLFRMSEDKPQDYKKRLSMELTNSLFREDQNLWAGGDLGMGPDLQDMLAPDQGYDAMYTTGPPSVHSSHGGRPFPQTGGF
;
A
#
# COMPACT_ATOMS: atom_id res chain seq x y z
N SER A 1 14.17 -14.81 -17.44
CA SER A 1 15.58 -14.45 -17.17
C SER A 1 16.25 -15.41 -16.18
N GLN A 2 16.20 -16.74 -16.41
CA GLN A 2 16.70 -17.76 -15.47
C GLN A 2 18.23 -17.93 -15.43
N ALA A 3 18.97 -17.29 -16.34
CA ALA A 3 20.39 -17.58 -16.57
C ALA A 3 21.33 -17.32 -15.37
N ASN A 4 20.96 -16.42 -14.45
CA ASN A 4 21.87 -15.98 -13.38
C ASN A 4 21.66 -16.71 -12.04
N HIS A 5 20.53 -17.42 -11.84
CA HIS A 5 20.22 -18.02 -10.55
C HIS A 5 21.13 -19.21 -10.21
N SER A 6 21.42 -20.07 -11.19
CA SER A 6 22.32 -21.23 -10.99
C SER A 6 23.76 -20.80 -10.69
N PRO A 7 24.40 -19.91 -11.48
CA PRO A 7 25.75 -19.45 -11.16
C PRO A 7 25.87 -18.76 -9.80
N LEU A 8 24.88 -17.95 -9.39
CA LEU A 8 24.90 -17.30 -8.07
C LEU A 8 24.80 -18.31 -6.93
N ARG A 9 23.95 -19.34 -7.09
CA ARG A 9 23.83 -20.42 -6.11
C ARG A 9 25.11 -21.25 -6.00
N GLU A 10 25.70 -21.61 -7.13
CA GLU A 10 26.93 -22.41 -7.21
C GLU A 10 28.13 -21.69 -6.57
N ASN A 11 28.17 -20.36 -6.62
CA ASN A 11 29.18 -19.55 -5.94
C ASN A 11 28.86 -19.25 -4.47
N GLY A 12 27.84 -19.91 -3.88
CA GLY A 12 27.51 -19.75 -2.46
C GLY A 12 26.94 -18.38 -2.09
N ALA A 13 26.43 -17.60 -3.04
CA ALA A 13 25.99 -16.22 -2.81
C ALA A 13 24.95 -16.10 -1.69
N ILE A 14 24.00 -17.05 -1.61
CA ILE A 14 22.96 -17.08 -0.56
C ILE A 14 23.60 -17.17 0.84
N HIS A 15 24.61 -18.04 1.02
CA HIS A 15 25.29 -18.18 2.30
C HIS A 15 26.04 -16.91 2.70
N HIS A 16 26.68 -16.25 1.74
CA HIS A 16 27.38 -14.99 1.98
C HIS A 16 26.40 -13.86 2.34
N LEU A 17 25.29 -13.73 1.61
CA LEU A 17 24.24 -12.74 1.89
C LEU A 17 23.63 -12.96 3.27
N VAL A 18 23.30 -14.21 3.63
CA VAL A 18 22.76 -14.54 4.94
C VAL A 18 23.74 -14.21 6.06
N ARG A 19 25.04 -14.52 5.88
CA ARG A 19 26.07 -14.18 6.87
C ARG A 19 26.20 -12.67 7.08
N LEU A 20 26.16 -11.89 5.99
CA LEU A 20 26.20 -10.43 6.05
C LEU A 20 24.95 -9.88 6.75
N LEU A 21 23.77 -10.39 6.41
CA LEU A 21 22.50 -10.04 7.06
C LEU A 21 22.57 -10.29 8.56
N MET A 22 22.96 -11.49 9.00
CA MET A 22 23.03 -11.83 10.42
C MET A 22 23.96 -10.88 11.18
N ARG A 23 25.10 -10.53 10.61
CA ARG A 23 26.05 -9.60 11.24
C ARG A 23 25.48 -8.19 11.33
N ALA A 24 24.98 -7.64 10.21
CA ALA A 24 24.41 -6.29 10.18
C ALA A 24 23.19 -6.17 11.11
N PHE A 25 22.32 -7.17 11.10
CA PHE A 25 21.14 -7.22 11.96
C PHE A 25 21.51 -7.22 13.45
N GLN A 26 22.47 -8.06 13.86
CA GLN A 26 22.95 -8.10 15.24
C GLN A 26 23.54 -6.75 15.67
N ASP A 27 24.30 -6.09 14.80
CA ASP A 27 24.90 -4.79 15.08
C ASP A 27 23.84 -3.69 15.26
N THR A 28 22.78 -3.69 14.45
CA THR A 28 21.62 -2.79 14.62
C THR A 28 20.87 -3.05 15.95
N GLN A 29 20.66 -4.32 16.33
CA GLN A 29 19.97 -4.65 17.59
C GLN A 29 20.76 -4.28 18.86
N ARG A 30 22.09 -4.49 18.84
CA ARG A 30 22.98 -4.09 19.95
C ARG A 30 22.88 -2.61 20.24
N GLN A 31 22.80 -1.80 19.19
CA GLN A 31 22.68 -0.35 19.33
C GLN A 31 21.34 0.03 19.94
N ARG A 32 20.22 -0.46 19.42
CA ARG A 32 18.87 -0.18 19.98
C ARG A 32 18.82 -0.45 21.49
N SER A 33 19.47 -1.53 21.93
CA SER A 33 19.60 -1.89 23.34
C SER A 33 20.50 -0.92 24.12
N SER A 34 21.63 -0.49 23.53
CA SER A 34 22.55 0.48 24.15
C SER A 34 21.97 1.90 24.27
N VAL A 35 21.17 2.34 23.29
CA VAL A 35 20.46 3.64 23.31
C VAL A 35 19.44 3.64 24.44
N ALA A 36 18.66 2.55 24.57
CA ALA A 36 17.68 2.38 25.65
C ALA A 36 18.33 2.41 27.04
N SER A 37 19.57 1.94 27.18
CA SER A 37 20.29 1.93 28.46
C SER A 37 21.01 3.24 28.81
N SER A 38 21.38 4.06 27.83
CA SER A 38 22.25 5.24 28.04
C SER A 38 21.57 6.59 27.83
N GLY A 39 20.37 6.64 27.23
CA GLY A 39 19.65 7.88 26.92
C GLY A 39 20.33 8.78 25.89
N SER A 40 21.47 8.36 25.34
CA SER A 40 22.19 9.03 24.25
C SER A 40 21.41 8.93 22.94
N GLN A 41 21.55 9.88 22.01
CA GLN A 41 20.93 9.76 20.67
C GLN A 41 21.44 8.52 19.91
N PRO A 42 20.63 7.95 18.99
CA PRO A 42 21.03 6.81 18.18
C PRO A 42 22.28 7.14 17.36
N SER A 43 23.39 6.46 17.67
CA SER A 43 24.62 6.53 16.90
C SER A 43 24.46 5.69 15.63
N ASN A 44 24.32 6.32 14.47
CA ASN A 44 24.36 5.61 13.18
C ASN A 44 25.72 4.90 13.05
N VAL A 45 25.75 3.57 13.15
CA VAL A 45 26.98 2.83 12.87
C VAL A 45 27.17 2.71 11.37
N TYR A 46 28.27 3.28 10.93
CA TYR A 46 28.78 3.15 9.58
C TYR A 46 29.86 2.07 9.56
N ALA A 47 29.73 1.06 8.70
CA ALA A 47 30.90 0.29 8.26
C ALA A 47 31.41 0.96 6.99
N ASP A 48 32.58 1.57 7.06
CA ASP A 48 33.20 2.25 5.91
C ASP A 48 32.28 3.29 5.22
N GLY A 49 31.47 4.01 6.03
CA GLY A 49 30.52 5.01 5.52
C GLY A 49 29.13 4.48 5.14
N VAL A 50 28.85 3.17 5.27
CA VAL A 50 27.53 2.57 4.97
C VAL A 50 26.79 2.18 6.25
N ARG A 51 25.50 2.54 6.36
CA ARG A 51 24.68 2.21 7.54
C ARG A 51 24.33 0.73 7.57
N MET A 52 24.26 0.13 8.76
CA MET A 52 23.94 -1.30 8.89
C MET A 52 22.55 -1.63 8.36
N GLU A 53 21.61 -0.70 8.46
CA GLU A 53 20.25 -0.80 7.92
C GLU A 53 20.27 -0.92 6.39
N GLU A 54 21.20 -0.26 5.71
CA GLU A 54 21.35 -0.35 4.24
C GLU A 54 21.90 -1.73 3.83
N ILE A 55 22.79 -2.31 4.65
CA ILE A 55 23.26 -3.68 4.46
C ILE A 55 22.11 -4.68 4.68
N VAL A 56 21.28 -4.47 5.71
CA VAL A 56 20.08 -5.30 5.95
C VAL A 56 19.12 -5.21 4.77
N GLU A 57 18.75 -4.01 4.32
CA GLU A 57 17.85 -3.82 3.18
C GLU A 57 18.41 -4.49 1.92
N GLY A 58 19.68 -4.24 1.59
CA GLY A 58 20.31 -4.77 0.39
C GLY A 58 20.43 -6.30 0.39
N THR A 59 20.80 -6.90 1.53
CA THR A 59 20.91 -8.36 1.65
C THR A 59 19.55 -9.04 1.60
N VAL A 60 18.54 -8.52 2.31
CA VAL A 60 17.18 -9.07 2.28
C VAL A 60 16.54 -8.88 0.90
N GLY A 61 16.74 -7.73 0.27
CA GLY A 61 16.29 -7.46 -1.09
C GLY A 61 16.89 -8.42 -2.12
N ALA A 62 18.18 -8.73 -2.02
CA ALA A 62 18.82 -9.74 -2.87
C ALA A 62 18.25 -11.13 -2.62
N LEU A 63 18.05 -11.52 -1.36
CA LEU A 63 17.45 -12.81 -0.99
C LEU A 63 16.00 -12.95 -1.49
N HIS A 64 15.21 -11.87 -1.44
CA HIS A 64 13.87 -11.83 -2.03
C HIS A 64 13.89 -12.15 -3.53
N ILE A 65 14.77 -11.51 -4.32
CA ILE A 65 14.88 -11.80 -5.76
C ILE A 65 15.35 -13.24 -6.01
N LEU A 66 16.31 -13.73 -5.21
CA LEU A 66 16.82 -15.09 -5.34
C LEU A 66 15.80 -16.15 -4.96
N ALA A 67 14.88 -15.86 -4.02
CA ALA A 67 13.84 -16.77 -3.52
C ALA A 67 12.73 -17.07 -4.54
N ARG A 68 12.69 -16.37 -5.69
CA ARG A 68 11.78 -16.72 -6.80
C ARG A 68 12.02 -18.14 -7.34
N GLU A 69 13.23 -18.66 -7.14
CA GLU A 69 13.62 -20.02 -7.52
C GLU A 69 13.45 -20.99 -6.35
N SER A 70 12.73 -22.10 -6.56
CA SER A 70 12.40 -23.08 -5.51
C SER A 70 13.61 -23.64 -4.77
N GLN A 71 14.67 -23.99 -5.50
CA GLN A 71 15.92 -24.49 -4.90
C GLN A 71 16.56 -23.46 -3.95
N ASN A 72 16.50 -22.18 -4.30
CA ASN A 72 17.05 -21.13 -3.48
C ASN A 72 16.21 -20.92 -2.20
N ARG A 73 14.88 -21.06 -2.28
CA ARG A 73 14.01 -21.00 -1.09
C ARG A 73 14.39 -22.06 -0.07
N THR A 74 14.62 -23.30 -0.51
CA THR A 74 15.07 -24.38 0.38
C THR A 74 16.37 -24.02 1.08
N ILE A 75 17.38 -23.52 0.33
CA ILE A 75 18.68 -23.12 0.90
C ILE A 75 18.53 -21.96 1.89
N ILE A 76 17.69 -20.97 1.59
CA ILE A 76 17.41 -19.84 2.48
C ILE A 76 16.80 -20.34 3.79
N ARG A 77 15.75 -21.19 3.71
CA ARG A 77 15.05 -21.72 4.89
C ARG A 77 15.99 -22.55 5.79
N GLN A 78 16.85 -23.36 5.19
CA GLN A 78 17.83 -24.18 5.91
C GLN A 78 18.87 -23.39 6.70
N GLN A 79 19.01 -22.07 6.46
CA GLN A 79 19.92 -21.21 7.21
C GLN A 79 19.28 -20.52 8.43
N ASN A 80 18.06 -20.91 8.82
CA ASN A 80 17.36 -20.42 10.03
C ASN A 80 17.22 -18.89 10.09
N VAL A 81 16.94 -18.26 8.95
CA VAL A 81 16.81 -16.79 8.83
C VAL A 81 15.38 -16.28 8.94
N ILE A 82 14.37 -17.15 8.92
CA ILE A 82 12.95 -16.75 9.03
C ILE A 82 12.67 -15.90 10.29
N PRO A 83 13.19 -16.23 11.49
CA PRO A 83 12.98 -15.39 12.67
C PRO A 83 13.47 -13.95 12.47
N ILE A 84 14.59 -13.77 11.77
CA ILE A 84 15.14 -12.44 11.45
C ILE A 84 14.19 -11.71 10.51
N PHE A 85 13.70 -12.36 9.45
CA PHE A 85 12.75 -11.73 8.52
C PHE A 85 11.45 -11.30 9.22
N VAL A 86 10.92 -12.12 10.13
CA VAL A 86 9.75 -11.76 10.93
C VAL A 86 10.04 -10.56 11.84
N GLN A 87 11.20 -10.54 12.50
CA GLN A 87 11.61 -9.41 13.33
C GLN A 87 11.76 -8.10 12.54
N LEU A 88 12.17 -8.18 11.26
CA LEU A 88 12.29 -7.03 10.37
C LEU A 88 10.95 -6.43 9.95
N LEU A 89 9.83 -7.13 10.12
CA LEU A 89 8.49 -6.57 9.89
C LEU A 89 8.16 -5.42 10.87
N PHE A 90 8.81 -5.39 12.03
CA PHE A 90 8.69 -4.32 13.03
C PHE A 90 9.66 -3.15 12.81
N SER A 91 10.38 -3.14 11.68
CA SER A 91 11.31 -2.05 11.35
C SER A 91 10.57 -0.73 11.15
N GLU A 92 11.12 0.37 11.65
CA GLU A 92 10.63 1.72 11.37
C GLU A 92 10.98 2.18 9.94
N ILE A 93 11.85 1.44 9.25
CA ILE A 93 12.25 1.69 7.86
C ILE A 93 11.36 0.87 6.92
N GLU A 94 10.47 1.57 6.21
CA GLU A 94 9.48 0.98 5.31
C GLU A 94 10.09 0.10 4.21
N ASN A 95 11.24 0.50 3.65
CA ASN A 95 11.94 -0.33 2.65
C ASN A 95 12.34 -1.70 3.20
N ILE A 96 12.79 -1.76 4.46
CA ILE A 96 13.15 -3.01 5.14
C ILE A 96 11.89 -3.86 5.36
N GLN A 97 10.79 -3.26 5.80
CA GLN A 97 9.51 -3.99 5.94
C GLN A 97 9.06 -4.59 4.60
N ARG A 98 9.18 -3.82 3.50
CA ARG A 98 8.82 -4.25 2.15
C ARG A 98 9.63 -5.45 1.69
N VAL A 99 10.97 -5.41 1.83
CA VAL A 99 11.81 -6.54 1.40
C VAL A 99 11.67 -7.74 2.33
N ALA A 100 11.42 -7.53 3.63
CA ALA A 100 11.15 -8.60 4.59
C ALA A 100 9.83 -9.33 4.28
N ALA A 101 8.74 -8.58 4.07
CA ALA A 101 7.46 -9.15 3.64
C ALA A 101 7.59 -9.83 2.27
N GLY A 102 8.36 -9.25 1.34
CA GLY A 102 8.62 -9.83 0.02
C GLY A 102 9.33 -11.17 0.07
N VAL A 103 10.44 -11.30 0.83
CA VAL A 103 11.12 -12.59 0.96
C VAL A 103 10.24 -13.63 1.67
N LEU A 104 9.48 -13.23 2.69
CA LEU A 104 8.51 -14.13 3.35
C LEU A 104 7.41 -14.58 2.39
N CYS A 105 6.95 -13.70 1.49
CA CYS A 105 5.96 -14.03 0.45
C CYS A 105 6.49 -15.11 -0.50
N GLU A 106 7.74 -14.98 -0.95
CA GLU A 106 8.37 -16.02 -1.78
C GLU A 106 8.53 -17.33 -1.01
N LEU A 107 9.00 -17.29 0.24
CA LEU A 107 9.18 -18.50 1.06
C LEU A 107 7.85 -19.21 1.36
N ALA A 108 6.79 -18.46 1.61
CA ALA A 108 5.45 -18.99 1.88
C ALA A 108 4.81 -19.66 0.64
N THR A 109 5.41 -19.58 -0.55
CA THR A 109 4.96 -20.35 -1.71
C THR A 109 5.07 -21.85 -1.50
N ASP A 110 6.02 -22.30 -0.67
CA ASP A 110 6.14 -23.68 -0.24
C ASP A 110 5.38 -23.85 1.09
N LYS A 111 4.57 -24.91 1.21
CA LYS A 111 3.79 -25.21 2.43
C LYS A 111 4.64 -25.19 3.70
N GLU A 112 5.76 -25.92 3.69
CA GLU A 112 6.71 -25.94 4.81
C GLU A 112 7.24 -24.53 5.14
N GLY A 113 7.45 -23.67 4.13
CA GLY A 113 7.84 -22.28 4.35
C GLY A 113 6.75 -21.49 5.07
N ALA A 114 5.49 -21.62 4.62
CA ALA A 114 4.35 -20.98 5.27
C ALA A 114 4.16 -21.44 6.73
N GLU A 115 4.32 -22.74 7.00
CA GLU A 115 4.25 -23.30 8.36
C GLU A 115 5.34 -22.75 9.27
N MET A 116 6.60 -22.70 8.80
CA MET A 116 7.70 -22.11 9.57
C MET A 116 7.45 -20.63 9.87
N ILE A 117 6.94 -19.87 8.91
CA ILE A 117 6.62 -18.44 9.10
C ILE A 117 5.50 -18.25 10.14
N GLU A 118 4.47 -19.10 10.10
CA GLU A 118 3.41 -19.08 11.11
C GLU A 118 3.95 -19.41 12.51
N GLN A 119 4.82 -20.40 12.63
CA GLN A 119 5.43 -20.83 13.89
C GLN A 119 6.29 -19.73 14.54
N GLU A 120 6.92 -18.88 13.74
CA GLU A 120 7.67 -17.70 14.20
C GLU A 120 6.77 -16.51 14.61
N GLY A 121 5.44 -16.70 14.61
CA GLY A 121 4.49 -15.68 15.10
C GLY A 121 4.25 -14.52 14.13
N ALA A 122 4.47 -14.73 12.83
CA ALA A 122 4.34 -13.67 11.83
C ALA A 122 2.91 -13.13 11.62
N THR A 123 1.87 -13.87 12.06
CA THR A 123 0.46 -13.48 11.82
C THR A 123 0.15 -12.07 12.33
N ALA A 124 0.52 -11.74 13.56
CA ALA A 124 0.23 -10.43 14.14
C ALA A 124 0.89 -9.25 13.38
N PRO A 125 2.22 -9.24 13.16
CA PRO A 125 2.84 -8.15 12.40
C PRO A 125 2.34 -8.08 10.96
N LEU A 126 2.07 -9.20 10.30
CA LEU A 126 1.53 -9.18 8.94
C LEU A 126 0.12 -8.59 8.88
N THR A 127 -0.74 -8.89 9.86
CA THR A 127 -2.08 -8.27 9.95
C THR A 127 -1.98 -6.76 10.16
N GLU A 128 -1.03 -6.28 10.97
CA GLU A 128 -0.78 -4.85 11.15
C GLU A 128 -0.36 -4.20 9.81
N LEU A 129 0.57 -4.85 9.09
CA LEU A 129 1.07 -4.38 7.80
C LEU A 129 0.03 -4.31 6.67
N LEU A 130 -1.14 -4.94 6.81
CA LEU A 130 -2.27 -4.77 5.88
C LEU A 130 -2.76 -3.31 5.79
N HIS A 131 -2.48 -2.51 6.82
CA HIS A 131 -2.86 -1.11 6.91
C HIS A 131 -1.72 -0.15 6.55
N SER A 132 -0.62 -0.68 6.02
CA SER A 132 0.50 0.11 5.52
C SER A 132 0.05 0.99 4.35
N ARG A 133 0.50 2.26 4.33
CA ARG A 133 0.31 3.17 3.19
C ARG A 133 1.16 2.79 1.98
N ASN A 134 2.13 1.90 2.18
CA ASN A 134 2.88 1.31 1.08
C ASN A 134 2.13 0.07 0.58
N GLU A 135 1.46 0.22 -0.56
CA GLU A 135 0.71 -0.84 -1.22
C GLU A 135 1.53 -2.12 -1.44
N GLY A 136 2.83 -1.99 -1.71
CA GLY A 136 3.73 -3.12 -1.88
C GLY A 136 3.89 -3.94 -0.60
N VAL A 137 4.02 -3.27 0.55
CA VAL A 137 4.07 -3.91 1.87
C VAL A 137 2.75 -4.60 2.18
N ALA A 138 1.62 -3.90 2.02
CA ALA A 138 0.30 -4.43 2.30
C ALA A 138 -0.03 -5.65 1.41
N THR A 139 0.32 -5.58 0.13
CA THR A 139 0.13 -6.69 -0.84
C THR A 139 0.95 -7.92 -0.46
N TYR A 140 2.23 -7.75 -0.09
CA TYR A 140 3.04 -8.88 0.36
C TYR A 140 2.50 -9.47 1.66
N ALA A 141 2.11 -8.64 2.63
CA ALA A 141 1.56 -9.11 3.89
C ALA A 141 0.27 -9.94 3.68
N ALA A 142 -0.64 -9.45 2.83
CA ALA A 142 -1.86 -10.15 2.44
C ALA A 142 -1.56 -11.51 1.79
N ALA A 143 -0.58 -11.54 0.88
CA ALA A 143 -0.18 -12.78 0.20
C ALA A 143 0.38 -13.82 1.17
N VAL A 144 1.20 -13.40 2.14
CA VAL A 144 1.76 -14.32 3.17
C VAL A 144 0.64 -14.87 4.06
N LEU A 145 -0.24 -14.01 4.57
CA LEU A 145 -1.38 -14.43 5.41
C LEU A 145 -2.30 -15.41 4.67
N PHE A 146 -2.58 -15.14 3.39
CA PHE A 146 -3.38 -16.03 2.56
C PHE A 146 -2.73 -17.41 2.45
N ARG A 147 -1.42 -17.47 2.18
CA ARG A 147 -0.65 -18.73 2.05
C ARG A 147 -0.62 -19.51 3.37
N MET A 148 -0.42 -18.84 4.50
CA MET A 148 -0.50 -19.46 5.84
C MET A 148 -1.89 -20.00 6.16
N SER A 149 -2.94 -19.50 5.51
CA SER A 149 -4.32 -19.91 5.75
C SER A 149 -4.78 -21.12 4.93
N GLU A 150 -3.96 -21.63 4.00
CA GLU A 150 -4.39 -22.59 2.97
C GLU A 150 -5.06 -23.84 3.57
N ASP A 151 -4.47 -24.40 4.62
CA ASP A 151 -4.94 -25.60 5.33
C ASP A 151 -5.96 -25.32 6.46
N LYS A 152 -6.33 -24.05 6.67
CA LYS A 152 -7.30 -23.67 7.71
C LYS A 152 -8.73 -23.97 7.26
N PRO A 153 -9.69 -24.14 8.21
CA PRO A 153 -11.10 -24.33 7.89
C PRO A 153 -11.66 -23.23 6.98
N GLN A 154 -12.67 -23.56 6.16
CA GLN A 154 -13.23 -22.61 5.20
C GLN A 154 -13.77 -21.33 5.84
N ASP A 155 -14.35 -21.41 7.04
CA ASP A 155 -14.85 -20.23 7.76
C ASP A 155 -13.73 -19.30 8.23
N TYR A 156 -12.53 -19.84 8.48
CA TYR A 156 -11.34 -19.03 8.73
C TYR A 156 -10.93 -18.28 7.46
N LYS A 157 -10.81 -19.00 6.33
CA LYS A 157 -10.42 -18.41 5.04
C LYS A 157 -11.39 -17.33 4.56
N LYS A 158 -12.71 -17.53 4.78
CA LYS A 158 -13.72 -16.51 4.48
C LYS A 158 -13.52 -15.23 5.29
N ARG A 159 -13.31 -15.35 6.60
CA ARG A 159 -13.07 -14.19 7.47
C ARG A 159 -11.80 -13.45 7.06
N LEU A 160 -10.71 -14.18 6.83
CA LEU A 160 -9.46 -13.60 6.34
C LEU A 160 -9.67 -12.90 5.00
N SER A 161 -10.34 -13.53 4.04
CA SER A 161 -10.62 -12.91 2.74
C SER A 161 -11.40 -11.61 2.88
N MET A 162 -12.42 -11.55 3.76
CA MET A 162 -13.17 -10.32 4.02
C MET A 162 -12.27 -9.23 4.62
N GLU A 163 -11.40 -9.58 5.55
CA GLU A 163 -10.43 -8.66 6.17
C GLU A 163 -9.43 -8.12 5.15
N LEU A 164 -8.88 -8.98 4.28
CA LEU A 164 -7.97 -8.60 3.20
C LEU A 164 -8.64 -7.65 2.21
N THR A 165 -9.87 -7.96 1.77
CA THR A 165 -10.65 -7.08 0.89
C THR A 165 -10.90 -5.72 1.56
N ASN A 166 -11.34 -5.70 2.83
CA ASN A 166 -11.61 -4.44 3.51
C ASN A 166 -10.36 -3.58 3.73
N SER A 167 -9.20 -4.20 3.95
CA SER A 167 -7.95 -3.49 4.22
C SER A 167 -7.34 -2.94 2.93
N LEU A 168 -7.25 -3.75 1.87
CA LEU A 168 -6.61 -3.35 0.60
C LEU A 168 -7.46 -2.38 -0.24
N PHE A 169 -8.79 -2.48 -0.18
CA PHE A 169 -9.68 -1.59 -0.97
C PHE A 169 -10.10 -0.31 -0.24
N ARG A 170 -9.64 -0.10 1.00
CA ARG A 170 -10.01 1.07 1.82
C ARG A 170 -9.46 2.39 1.26
N GLU A 171 -8.37 2.35 0.51
CA GLU A 171 -7.71 3.54 -0.04
C GLU A 171 -8.51 4.18 -1.19
N ASP A 172 -9.26 3.40 -1.98
CA ASP A 172 -10.10 3.93 -3.06
C ASP A 172 -11.29 4.73 -2.49
N GLN A 173 -11.91 4.25 -1.41
CA GLN A 173 -13.06 4.93 -0.80
C GLN A 173 -12.67 6.21 -0.03
N ASN A 174 -11.46 6.28 0.53
CA ASN A 174 -10.98 7.48 1.23
C ASN A 174 -10.62 8.64 0.28
N LEU A 175 -10.30 8.36 -0.98
CA LEU A 175 -10.10 9.39 -2.02
C LEU A 175 -11.41 10.08 -2.42
N TRP A 176 -12.55 9.39 -2.31
CA TRP A 176 -13.88 9.97 -2.56
C TRP A 176 -14.58 10.48 -1.29
N ALA A 177 -14.18 10.02 -0.10
CA ALA A 177 -14.73 10.43 1.20
C ALA A 177 -13.96 11.60 1.86
N GLY A 178 -12.71 11.83 1.47
CA GLY A 178 -12.00 13.07 1.74
C GLY A 178 -12.53 14.14 0.80
N GLY A 179 -13.44 14.99 1.27
CA GLY A 179 -14.09 16.07 0.51
C GLY A 179 -13.16 17.19 0.04
N ASP A 180 -12.06 16.87 -0.64
CA ASP A 180 -11.10 17.79 -1.26
C ASP A 180 -11.06 17.63 -2.79
N LEU A 181 -12.22 17.27 -3.38
CA LEU A 181 -12.56 17.80 -4.70
C LEU A 181 -13.56 18.92 -4.45
N GLY A 182 -13.01 20.07 -4.05
CA GLY A 182 -13.76 21.31 -3.95
C GLY A 182 -14.47 21.58 -5.27
N MET A 183 -15.76 21.25 -5.32
CA MET A 183 -16.70 21.96 -6.17
C MET A 183 -16.46 23.44 -5.89
N GLY A 184 -15.98 24.17 -6.89
CA GLY A 184 -15.77 25.61 -6.76
C GLY A 184 -17.07 26.27 -6.26
N PRO A 185 -16.96 27.34 -5.45
CA PRO A 185 -18.11 28.02 -4.84
C PRO A 185 -19.18 28.49 -5.85
N ASP A 186 -18.82 28.49 -7.14
CA ASP A 186 -19.60 29.06 -8.24
C ASP A 186 -20.76 28.17 -8.72
N LEU A 187 -20.77 26.87 -8.37
CA LEU A 187 -21.82 25.93 -8.80
C LEU A 187 -23.00 25.82 -7.81
N GLN A 188 -22.82 26.28 -6.57
CA GLN A 188 -23.88 26.28 -5.55
C GLN A 188 -24.86 27.46 -5.76
N ASP A 189 -24.38 28.57 -6.33
CA ASP A 189 -25.17 29.80 -6.53
C ASP A 189 -26.08 29.75 -7.78
N MET A 190 -25.85 28.81 -8.70
CA MET A 190 -26.67 28.65 -9.92
C MET A 190 -27.98 27.86 -9.70
N LEU A 191 -28.17 27.23 -8.54
CA LEU A 191 -29.27 26.26 -8.31
C LEU A 191 -30.19 26.65 -7.14
N ALA A 192 -30.01 27.83 -6.53
CA ALA A 192 -30.93 28.33 -5.51
C ALA A 192 -32.16 29.02 -6.18
N PRO A 193 -33.39 28.70 -5.78
CA PRO A 193 -34.59 29.39 -6.27
C PRO A 193 -34.71 30.75 -5.57
N ASP A 194 -34.36 31.84 -6.26
CA ASP A 194 -34.41 33.18 -5.69
C ASP A 194 -35.86 33.66 -5.49
N GLN A 195 -36.22 33.83 -4.21
CA GLN A 195 -37.41 34.53 -3.77
C GLN A 195 -37.06 35.99 -3.52
N GLY A 196 -37.68 36.90 -4.29
CA GLY A 196 -37.98 38.25 -3.80
C GLY A 196 -37.05 39.36 -4.27
N TYR A 197 -37.21 39.77 -5.54
CA TYR A 197 -36.88 41.12 -5.98
C TYR A 197 -38.15 41.83 -6.45
N ASP A 198 -38.97 42.25 -5.49
CA ASP A 198 -40.07 43.20 -5.69
C ASP A 198 -39.83 44.36 -4.72
N ALA A 199 -39.47 45.54 -5.25
CA ALA A 199 -39.62 46.89 -4.65
C ALA A 199 -38.53 47.92 -4.99
N MET A 200 -38.13 48.15 -6.26
CA MET A 200 -37.31 49.36 -6.56
C MET A 200 -37.59 50.15 -7.85
N TYR A 201 -38.74 49.98 -8.54
CA TYR A 201 -39.13 50.94 -9.60
C TYR A 201 -40.65 51.19 -9.68
N THR A 202 -41.22 51.82 -8.66
CA THR A 202 -42.53 52.47 -8.73
C THR A 202 -42.38 53.93 -9.14
N THR A 203 -42.38 54.23 -10.45
CA THR A 203 -42.79 55.52 -11.03
C THR A 203 -42.98 55.38 -12.55
N GLY A 204 -44.23 55.27 -13.05
CA GLY A 204 -44.57 55.52 -14.46
C GLY A 204 -44.74 57.02 -14.71
N PRO A 205 -44.53 57.57 -15.94
CA PRO A 205 -45.45 57.40 -17.10
C PRO A 205 -44.68 57.51 -18.47
N PRO A 206 -45.25 57.85 -19.65
CA PRO A 206 -46.63 57.77 -20.14
C PRO A 206 -46.79 56.87 -21.38
N SER A 207 -48.06 56.58 -21.67
CA SER A 207 -48.58 55.96 -22.88
C SER A 207 -48.20 56.71 -24.16
N VAL A 208 -47.83 55.97 -25.20
CA VAL A 208 -47.89 56.42 -26.60
C VAL A 208 -49.06 55.73 -27.29
N HIS A 209 -49.95 56.53 -27.84
CA HIS A 209 -51.10 56.10 -28.64
C HIS A 209 -50.90 56.57 -30.08
N SER A 210 -51.58 55.88 -31.00
CA SER A 210 -51.85 56.20 -32.42
C SER A 210 -50.92 55.49 -33.41
N SER A 211 -51.39 54.85 -34.49
CA SER A 211 -52.74 54.80 -35.07
C SER A 211 -52.74 53.87 -36.28
N HIS A 212 -53.90 53.26 -36.52
CA HIS A 212 -54.51 52.98 -37.84
C HIS A 212 -53.89 51.93 -38.77
N GLY A 213 -54.77 51.06 -39.28
CA GLY A 213 -54.63 50.48 -40.62
C GLY A 213 -55.06 49.02 -40.74
N GLY A 214 -56.36 48.74 -40.58
CA GLY A 214 -56.89 47.43 -40.96
C GLY A 214 -56.83 47.19 -42.47
N ARG A 215 -56.71 45.92 -42.88
CA ARG A 215 -57.49 45.32 -43.97
C ARG A 215 -57.29 43.79 -44.04
N PRO A 216 -58.27 43.05 -44.59
CA PRO A 216 -58.54 41.65 -44.26
C PRO A 216 -57.97 40.63 -45.27
N PHE A 217 -58.15 39.35 -44.94
CA PHE A 217 -57.99 38.17 -45.79
C PHE A 217 -58.56 38.31 -47.21
N PRO A 218 -58.05 37.50 -48.14
CA PRO A 218 -58.95 36.56 -48.81
C PRO A 218 -58.43 35.12 -48.85
N GLN A 219 -59.37 34.19 -48.67
CA GLN A 219 -59.31 32.81 -49.15
C GLN A 219 -59.56 32.77 -50.66
N THR A 220 -58.81 31.91 -51.37
CA THR A 220 -59.14 31.12 -52.57
C THR A 220 -57.84 30.39 -52.95
N GLY A 221 -57.74 29.09 -53.23
CA GLY A 221 -58.67 28.12 -53.78
C GLY A 221 -58.04 27.55 -55.06
N GLY A 222 -57.93 26.22 -55.19
CA GLY A 222 -57.84 25.58 -56.53
C GLY A 222 -56.94 24.36 -56.67
N PHE A 223 -57.62 23.20 -56.69
CA PHE A 223 -57.36 21.93 -57.41
C PHE A 223 -56.07 21.14 -57.14
#